data_AF-A0A5K1CW21-F1
#
_entry.id   AF-A0A5K1CW21-F1
#
_cell.length_a   1.000
_cell.length_b   1.000
_cell.length_c   1.000
_cell.angle_alpha   90.00
_cell.angle_beta   90.00
_cell.angle_gamma   90.00
#
_symmetry.space_group_name_H-M   'P 1'
#
loop_
_entity.id
_entity.type
_entity.pdbx_description
1 polymer ?
#
loop_
_entity_poly.entity_id
_entity_poly.type
_entity_poly.pdbx_seq_one_letter_code
_entity_poly.pdbx_strand_id
1 'polypeptide(L)'
;AKRARETLATVLCDACEDGDLTILEAIDAAKSILRDNALQIYKVKQNVDSPEATLYSSQTNKLVKQPAQKTVLVRVMWVDTSGQHRCR
;
A
#
# COMPACT_ATOMS: atom_id res chain seq x y z
N ALA A 1 -5.36 2.13 10.03
CA ALA A 1 -4.92 3.02 8.92
C ALA A 1 -5.73 4.32 8.77
N LYS A 2 -6.88 4.52 9.44
CA LYS A 2 -7.71 5.73 9.27
C LYS A 2 -6.96 7.04 9.60
N ARG A 3 -6.37 7.12 10.81
CA ARG A 3 -5.61 8.29 11.26
C ARG A 3 -4.49 8.69 10.29
N ALA A 4 -3.73 7.72 9.78
CA ALA A 4 -2.66 7.99 8.82
C ALA A 4 -3.19 8.62 7.51
N ARG A 5 -4.34 8.18 7.01
CA ARG A 5 -4.95 8.78 5.82
C ARG A 5 -5.49 10.18 6.07
N GLU A 6 -6.06 10.43 7.25
CA GLU A 6 -6.55 11.75 7.64
C GLU A 6 -5.38 12.73 7.78
N THR A 7 -4.31 12.33 8.48
CA THR A 7 -3.09 13.15 8.58
C THR A 7 -2.47 13.43 7.22
N LEU A 8 -2.36 12.42 6.35
CA LEU A 8 -1.83 12.61 5.00
C LEU A 8 -2.70 13.58 4.19
N ALA A 9 -4.03 13.46 4.30
CA ALA A 9 -4.95 14.37 3.62
C ALA A 9 -4.77 15.81 4.10
N THR A 10 -4.70 16.05 5.41
CA THR A 10 -4.46 17.39 5.96
C THR A 10 -3.13 17.97 5.45
N VAL A 11 -2.04 17.22 5.55
CA VAL A 11 -0.72 17.70 5.10
C VAL A 11 -0.70 18.02 3.60
N LEU A 12 -1.35 17.21 2.76
CA LEU A 12 -1.42 17.48 1.33
C LEU A 12 -2.35 18.65 1.00
N CYS A 13 -3.40 18.87 1.79
CA CYS A 13 -4.26 20.05 1.66
C CYS A 13 -3.49 21.32 2.02
N ASP A 14 -2.78 21.33 3.15
CA ASP A 14 -1.98 22.47 3.59
C ASP A 14 -0.92 22.82 2.53
N ALA A 15 -0.21 21.81 2.00
CA ALA A 15 0.75 22.02 0.90
C ALA A 15 0.12 22.54 -0.40
N CYS A 16 -1.14 22.22 -0.68
CA CYS A 16 -1.87 22.81 -1.80
C CYS A 16 -2.22 24.28 -1.53
N GLU A 17 -2.62 24.61 -0.30
CA GLU A 17 -2.98 25.98 0.11
C GLU A 17 -1.77 26.90 0.11
N ASP A 18 -0.62 26.39 0.56
CA ASP A 18 0.67 27.09 0.56
C ASP A 18 1.25 27.25 -0.86
N GLY A 19 0.71 26.52 -1.84
CA GLY A 19 1.17 26.54 -3.24
C GLY A 19 2.44 25.73 -3.50
N ASP A 20 2.87 24.91 -2.54
CA ASP A 20 4.00 23.98 -2.69
C ASP A 20 3.69 22.87 -3.68
N LEU A 21 2.42 22.46 -3.75
CA LEU A 21 1.92 21.44 -4.66
C LEU A 21 0.69 21.94 -5.42
N THR A 22 0.56 21.51 -6.66
CA THR A 22 -0.73 21.55 -7.37
C THR A 22 -1.64 20.42 -6.88
N ILE A 23 -2.95 20.58 -7.08
CA ILE A 23 -3.95 19.54 -6.74
C ILE A 23 -3.63 18.21 -7.42
N LEU A 24 -3.13 18.23 -8.66
CA LEU A 24 -2.77 17.02 -9.40
C LEU A 24 -1.56 16.32 -8.77
N GLU A 25 -0.53 17.08 -8.39
CA GLU A 25 0.64 16.54 -7.71
C GLU A 25 0.29 15.95 -6.33
N ALA A 26 -0.60 16.60 -5.58
CA ALA A 26 -1.10 16.07 -4.31
C ALA A 26 -1.86 14.75 -4.49
N ILE A 27 -2.70 14.62 -5.53
CA ILE A 27 -3.41 13.38 -5.86
C ILE A 27 -2.42 12.26 -6.21
N ASP A 28 -1.41 12.55 -7.04
CA ASP A 28 -0.44 11.54 -7.45
C ASP A 28 0.50 11.15 -6.30
N ALA A 29 0.88 12.09 -5.44
CA ALA A 29 1.59 11.81 -4.20
C ALA A 29 0.77 10.90 -3.27
N ALA A 30 -0.53 11.17 -3.10
CA ALA A 30 -1.41 10.32 -2.29
C ALA A 30 -1.50 8.89 -2.84
N LYS A 31 -1.64 8.73 -4.16
CA LYS A 31 -1.62 7.41 -4.81
C LYS A 31 -0.28 6.70 -4.59
N SER A 32 0.83 7.39 -4.81
CA SER A 32 2.17 6.83 -4.64
C SER A 32 2.39 6.35 -3.21
N ILE A 33 2.07 7.18 -2.21
CA ILE A 33 2.27 6.89 -0.79
C ILE A 33 1.37 5.75 -0.31
N LEU A 34 0.08 5.77 -0.67
CA LEU A 34 -0.88 4.81 -0.13
C LEU A 34 -0.93 3.49 -0.90
N ARG A 35 -0.71 3.52 -2.22
CA ARG A 35 -0.82 2.34 -3.09
C ARG A 35 0.55 1.84 -3.50
N ASP A 36 1.33 2.63 -4.23
CA ASP A 36 2.51 2.12 -4.94
C ASP A 36 3.62 1.74 -3.97
N ASN A 37 3.84 2.57 -2.94
CA ASN A 37 4.76 2.26 -1.85
C ASN A 37 4.32 1.01 -1.07
N ALA A 38 3.02 0.85 -0.81
CA ALA A 38 2.52 -0.33 -0.14
C ALA A 38 2.75 -1.61 -0.98
N LEU A 39 2.50 -1.56 -2.28
CA LEU A 39 2.76 -2.68 -3.19
C LEU A 39 4.25 -3.06 -3.19
N GLN A 40 5.15 -2.08 -3.22
CA GLN A 40 6.59 -2.29 -3.18
C GLN A 40 7.07 -2.86 -1.83
N ILE A 41 6.66 -2.24 -0.71
CA ILE A 41 7.09 -2.63 0.64
C ILE A 41 6.59 -4.03 0.99
N TYR A 42 5.31 -4.31 0.73
CA TYR A 42 4.70 -5.58 1.09
C TYR A 42 4.84 -6.65 -0.01
N LYS A 43 5.52 -6.32 -1.13
CA LYS A 43 5.71 -7.20 -2.29
C LYS A 43 4.40 -7.85 -2.74
N VAL A 44 3.29 -7.11 -2.64
CA VAL A 44 1.96 -7.57 -3.04
C VAL A 44 1.96 -7.62 -4.57
N LYS A 45 2.05 -8.83 -5.12
CA LYS A 45 1.89 -9.04 -6.56
C LYS A 45 0.47 -8.58 -6.92
N GLN A 46 0.35 -7.66 -7.87
CA GLN A 46 -0.95 -7.42 -8.51
C GLN A 46 -1.25 -8.68 -9.33
N ASN A 47 -2.09 -9.56 -8.79
CA ASN A 47 -2.63 -10.67 -9.55
C ASN A 47 -3.63 -10.05 -10.53
N VAL A 48 -3.20 -9.80 -11.78
CA VAL A 48 -4.00 -9.20 -12.85
C VAL A 48 -5.00 -10.23 -13.43
N ASP A 49 -5.66 -11.00 -12.55
CA ASP A 49 -6.71 -11.96 -12.92
C ASP A 49 -8.06 -11.49 -12.37
N SER A 50 -8.33 -10.17 -12.45
CA SER A 50 -9.66 -9.61 -12.26
C SER A 50 -10.14 -9.05 -13.60
N PRO A 51 -11.29 -9.50 -14.12
CA PRO A 51 -11.73 -9.20 -15.50
C PRO A 51 -12.16 -7.74 -15.76
N GLU A 52 -11.92 -6.79 -14.85
CA GLU A 52 -12.27 -5.37 -15.07
C GLU A 52 -11.08 -4.46 -15.43
N ALA A 53 -9.84 -4.95 -15.41
CA ALA A 53 -8.67 -4.17 -15.83
C ALA A 53 -8.37 -4.33 -17.33
N THR A 54 -9.39 -4.28 -18.19
CA THR A 54 -9.21 -4.34 -19.65
C THR A 54 -9.13 -2.95 -20.25
N LEU A 55 -8.18 -2.11 -19.82
CA LEU A 55 -7.67 -0.99 -20.61
C LEU A 55 -6.27 -0.67 -20.08
N TYR A 56 -5.26 -0.77 -20.94
CA TYR A 56 -3.85 -0.43 -20.67
C TYR A 56 -3.04 -1.42 -19.83
N SER A 57 -2.61 -2.52 -20.44
CA SER A 57 -1.18 -2.88 -20.46
C SER A 57 -0.98 -4.16 -21.26
N SER A 58 -0.75 -4.00 -22.57
CA SER A 58 -0.19 -5.06 -23.39
C SER A 58 1.33 -5.07 -23.19
N GLN A 59 1.81 -5.78 -22.17
CA GLN A 59 3.21 -6.17 -22.14
C GLN A 59 3.34 -7.67 -21.83
N THR A 60 3.55 -8.39 -22.92
CA THR A 60 3.76 -9.83 -23.00
C THR A 60 5.07 -10.20 -22.32
N ASN A 61 4.99 -10.88 -21.18
CA ASN A 61 6.12 -11.65 -20.65
C ASN A 61 5.71 -13.10 -20.41
N LYS A 62 6.48 -13.98 -21.05
CA LYS A 62 6.23 -15.40 -21.25
C LYS A 62 6.06 -16.13 -19.91
N LEU A 63 4.98 -16.89 -19.81
CA LEU A 63 4.63 -17.79 -18.71
C LEU A 63 5.69 -18.91 -18.58
N VAL A 64 6.61 -18.77 -17.64
CA VAL A 64 7.33 -19.92 -17.08
C VAL A 64 6.43 -20.52 -16.01
N LYS A 65 5.86 -21.69 -16.28
CA LYS A 65 5.08 -22.48 -15.30
C LYS A 65 6.01 -22.90 -14.16
N GLN A 66 5.99 -22.16 -13.05
CA GLN A 66 6.60 -22.62 -11.80
C GLN A 66 5.65 -23.62 -11.11
N PRO A 67 6.16 -24.72 -10.54
CA PRO A 67 5.33 -25.67 -9.82
C PRO A 67 4.73 -25.02 -8.57
N ALA A 68 3.48 -25.38 -8.27
CA ALA A 68 2.72 -24.87 -7.13
C ALA A 68 3.48 -25.09 -5.81
N GLN A 69 4.21 -24.06 -5.36
CA GLN A 69 4.87 -24.10 -4.08
C GLN A 69 3.82 -23.90 -2.98
N LYS A 70 3.75 -24.89 -2.09
CA LYS A 70 2.90 -24.92 -0.90
C LYS A 70 3.26 -23.73 -0.02
N THR A 71 2.46 -22.66 -0.10
CA THR A 71 2.65 -21.46 0.72
C THR A 71 2.21 -21.75 2.15
N VAL A 72 3.14 -21.65 3.10
CA VAL A 72 2.85 -21.76 4.53
C VAL A 72 2.55 -20.35 5.05
N LEU A 73 1.32 -20.14 5.54
CA LEU A 73 0.93 -18.92 6.22
C LEU A 73 1.43 -18.97 7.67
N VAL A 74 2.28 -18.00 8.04
CA VAL A 74 2.76 -17.84 9.42
C VAL A 74 2.20 -16.55 9.99
N ARG A 75 1.60 -16.62 11.18
CA ARG A 75 1.09 -15.48 11.91
C ARG A 75 2.21 -14.85 12.74
N VAL A 76 2.71 -13.69 12.31
CA VAL A 76 3.65 -12.90 13.12
C VAL A 76 2.84 -12.07 14.12
N MET A 77 3.02 -12.32 15.41
CA MET A 77 2.45 -11.49 16.48
C MET A 77 3.54 -10.60 17.08
N TRP A 78 3.31 -9.29 17.07
CA TRP A 78 4.13 -8.35 17.82
C TRP A 78 3.68 -8.39 19.29
N VAL A 79 4.54 -8.91 20.16
CA VAL A 79 4.33 -8.84 21.61
C VAL A 79 4.98 -7.55 22.08
N ASP A 80 4.17 -6.55 22.41
CA ASP A 80 4.64 -5.38 23.15
C ASP A 80 5.01 -5.84 24.57
N THR A 81 6.29 -5.74 24.91
CA THR A 81 6.81 -6.07 26.24
C THR A 81 6.73 -4.90 27.20
N SER A 82 5.93 -3.85 26.89
CA SER A 82 5.47 -2.90 27.90
C SER A 82 4.66 -3.66 28.94
N GLY A 83 5.35 -4.15 29.96
CA GLY A 83 4.86 -4.97 31.05
C GLY A 83 3.79 -4.25 31.85
N GLN A 84 2.57 -4.23 31.33
CA GLN A 84 1.41 -3.75 32.06
C GLN A 84 0.94 -4.86 33.00
N HIS A 85 1.75 -5.09 34.04
CA HIS A 85 1.27 -5.66 35.28
C HIS A 85 0.29 -4.66 35.89
N ARG A 86 -0.99 -4.76 35.50
CA ARG A 86 -2.07 -4.04 36.17
C ARG A 86 -2.35 -4.77 37.48
N CYS A 87 -1.55 -4.46 38.49
CA CYS A 87 -1.93 -4.64 39.88
C CYS A 87 -2.12 -3.26 40.51
N ARG A 88 -3.38 -2.90 40.73
CA ARG A 88 -3.94 -2.62 42.05
C ARG A 88 -5.45 -2.63 41.95
#